data_AF-A0AAV6B2W6-F1
#
_entry.id   AF-A0AAV6B2W6-F1
#
_cell.length_a   1.000
_cell.length_b   1.000
_cell.length_c   1.000
_cell.angle_alpha   90.00
_cell.angle_beta   90.00
_cell.angle_gamma   90.00
#
_symmetry.space_group_name_H-M   'P 1'
#
loop_
_entity.id
_entity.type
_entity.pdbx_description
1 polymer ?
#
loop_
_entity_poly.entity_id
_entity_poly.type
_entity_poly.pdbx_seq_one_letter_code
_entity_poly.pdbx_strand_id
1 'polypeptide(L)'
;GFPTANLDVSGSLVPPGGVYAVHAYVDGTRHRAVANIGHRPTLQDATPTLRVEAHLLNFDGDLYGKELELTFVEKLRDERKFDSLDELRAQIGRDIAEAGTKF
;
A
#
# COMPACT_ATOMS: atom_id res chain seq x y z
N GLY A 1 10.25 4.76 10.29
CA GLY A 1 8.83 4.42 10.05
C GLY A 1 8.67 3.94 8.62
N PHE A 2 7.46 3.65 8.17
CA PHE A 2 7.17 3.28 6.79
C PHE A 2 6.23 4.35 6.21
N PRO A 3 6.76 5.45 5.64
CA PRO A 3 5.91 6.51 5.09
C PRO A 3 5.09 5.95 3.92
N THR A 4 3.78 6.13 3.97
CA THR A 4 2.86 5.70 2.91
C THR A 4 2.17 6.91 2.29
N ALA A 5 2.05 6.89 0.97
CA ALA A 5 1.10 7.74 0.27
C ALA A 5 -0.30 7.14 0.42
N ASN A 6 -1.27 7.96 0.81
CA ASN A 6 -2.68 7.57 0.79
C ASN A 6 -3.26 8.01 -0.55
N LEU A 7 -3.80 7.08 -1.33
CA LEU A 7 -4.37 7.37 -2.64
C LEU A 7 -5.89 7.56 -2.52
N ASP A 8 -6.41 8.64 -3.11
CA ASP A 8 -7.83 8.74 -3.42
C ASP A 8 -8.10 7.94 -4.69
N VAL A 9 -8.89 6.88 -4.55
CA VAL A 9 -9.25 5.95 -5.63
C VAL A 9 -10.73 6.06 -6.01
N SER A 10 -11.38 7.18 -5.68
CA SER A 10 -12.78 7.44 -6.01
C SER A 10 -13.03 7.26 -7.50
N GLY A 11 -14.01 6.41 -7.85
CA GLY A 11 -14.34 6.09 -9.25
C GLY A 11 -13.43 5.07 -9.92
N SER A 12 -12.45 4.50 -9.22
CA SER A 12 -11.56 3.46 -9.74
C SER A 12 -12.01 2.06 -9.31
N LEU A 13 -11.73 1.07 -10.16
CA LEU A 13 -11.78 -0.34 -9.77
C LEU A 13 -10.46 -0.71 -9.11
N VAL A 14 -10.53 -1.34 -7.94
CA VAL A 14 -9.34 -1.84 -7.24
C VAL A 14 -9.36 -3.37 -7.14
N PRO A 15 -8.19 -4.02 -7.06
CA PRO A 15 -8.11 -5.43 -6.70
C PRO A 15 -8.74 -5.72 -5.33
N PRO A 16 -8.98 -7.00 -5.00
CA PRO A 16 -9.41 -7.41 -3.66
C PRO A 16 -8.47 -6.89 -2.55
N GLY A 17 -8.96 -6.85 -1.31
CA GLY A 17 -8.15 -6.47 -0.16
C GLY A 17 -6.89 -7.35 0.01
N GLY A 18 -5.79 -6.73 0.43
CA GLY A 18 -4.51 -7.38 0.63
C GLY A 18 -3.30 -6.48 0.47
N VAL A 19 -2.13 -7.11 0.55
CA VAL A 19 -0.83 -6.47 0.32
C VAL A 19 -0.26 -6.95 -1.00
N TYR A 20 0.25 -6.01 -1.80
CA TYR A 20 0.67 -6.23 -3.17
C TYR A 20 2.07 -5.65 -3.43
N ALA A 21 2.86 -6.36 -4.23
CA ALA A 21 4.00 -5.77 -4.92
C ALA A 21 3.47 -4.96 -6.11
N VAL A 22 3.89 -3.70 -6.23
CA VAL A 22 3.45 -2.79 -7.31
C VAL A 22 4.62 -1.98 -7.85
N HIS A 23 4.52 -1.57 -9.11
CA HIS A 23 5.28 -0.43 -9.61
C HIS A 23 4.46 0.85 -9.37
N ALA A 24 5.07 1.85 -8.75
CA ALA A 24 4.48 3.17 -8.59
C ALA A 24 5.16 4.16 -9.55
N TYR A 25 4.39 4.91 -10.32
CA TYR A 25 4.90 5.98 -11.16
C TYR A 25 4.55 7.32 -10.54
N VAL A 26 5.57 8.16 -10.35
CA VAL A 26 5.46 9.53 -9.84
C VAL A 26 6.25 10.41 -10.79
N ASP A 27 5.60 11.44 -11.35
CA ASP A 27 6.23 12.37 -12.30
C ASP A 27 6.96 11.64 -13.45
N GLY A 28 6.39 10.54 -13.94
CA GLY A 28 6.95 9.70 -15.01
C GLY A 28 8.11 8.78 -14.59
N THR A 29 8.55 8.84 -13.33
CA THR A 29 9.61 7.96 -12.79
C THR A 29 9.00 6.74 -12.12
N ARG A 30 9.50 5.55 -12.48
CA ARG A 30 9.04 4.28 -11.92
C ARG A 30 9.81 3.91 -10.66
N HIS A 31 9.06 3.57 -9.60
CA HIS A 31 9.57 3.10 -8.32
C HIS A 31 9.00 1.71 -8.00
N ARG A 32 9.79 0.88 -7.32
CA ARG A 32 9.29 -0.35 -6.69
C ARG A 32 8.53 0.05 -5.42
N ALA A 33 7.40 -0.58 -5.15
CA ALA A 33 6.59 -0.24 -4.00
C ALA A 33 5.81 -1.45 -3.47
N VAL A 34 5.32 -1.32 -2.24
CA VAL A 34 4.31 -2.21 -1.65
C VAL A 34 3.03 -1.40 -1.47
N ALA A 35 1.90 -1.94 -1.90
CA ALA A 35 0.59 -1.32 -1.70
C ALA A 35 -0.27 -2.18 -0.75
N ASN A 36 -0.92 -1.55 0.20
CA ASN A 36 -1.99 -2.13 0.99
C ASN A 36 -3.33 -1.62 0.45
N ILE A 37 -4.26 -2.55 0.18
CA ILE A 37 -5.65 -2.27 -0.11
C ILE A 37 -6.47 -2.84 1.05
N GLY A 38 -7.22 -1.99 1.73
CA GLY A 38 -7.95 -2.41 2.90
C GLY A 38 -9.13 -1.51 3.25
N HIS A 39 -9.95 -1.98 4.19
CA HIS A 39 -11.07 -1.19 4.71
C HIS A 39 -10.75 -0.73 6.13
N ARG A 40 -10.88 0.57 6.38
CA ARG A 40 -10.79 1.08 7.73
C ARG A 40 -12.11 0.77 8.45
N PRO A 41 -12.09 0.15 9.65
CA PRO A 41 -13.26 0.12 10.50
C PRO A 41 -13.63 1.56 10.84
N THR A 42 -14.82 1.99 10.41
CA THR A 42 -15.41 3.25 10.84
C THR A 42 -16.03 3.04 12.22
N LEU A 43 -15.75 3.95 13.15
CA LEU A 43 -16.47 4.00 14.42
C LEU A 43 -17.85 4.61 14.13
N GLN A 44 -18.92 3.88 14.49
CA GLN A 44 -20.35 4.17 14.23
C GLN A 44 -20.79 4.00 12.78
N ASP A 45 -21.64 2.99 12.52
CA ASP A 45 -22.64 2.77 11.44
C ASP A 45 -22.37 3.31 10.02
N ALA A 46 -21.14 3.66 9.68
CA ALA A 46 -20.76 4.15 8.37
C ALA A 46 -20.21 2.99 7.52
N THR A 47 -20.51 3.03 6.22
CA THR A 47 -19.97 2.10 5.24
C THR A 47 -18.43 2.07 5.33
N PRO A 48 -17.80 0.88 5.45
CA PRO A 48 -16.36 0.75 5.50
C PRO A 48 -15.70 1.46 4.31
N THR A 49 -14.85 2.45 4.59
CA THR A 49 -14.17 3.20 3.53
C THR A 49 -12.94 2.44 3.07
N LEU A 50 -12.89 2.15 1.77
CA LEU A 50 -11.73 1.59 1.10
C LEU A 50 -10.55 2.56 1.19
N ARG A 51 -9.36 2.04 1.46
CA ARG A 51 -8.09 2.76 1.38
C ARG A 51 -7.09 2.00 0.54
N VAL A 52 -6.32 2.77 -0.22
CA VAL A 52 -5.11 2.29 -0.90
C VAL A 52 -3.93 3.10 -0.37
N GLU A 53 -2.97 2.40 0.20
CA GLU A 53 -1.78 3.00 0.80
C GLU A 53 -0.53 2.41 0.14
N ALA A 54 0.34 3.25 -0.43
CA ALA A 54 1.54 2.81 -1.13
C ALA A 54 2.81 3.27 -0.41
N HIS A 55 3.73 2.34 -0.16
CA HIS A 55 5.07 2.61 0.34
C HIS A 55 6.08 2.41 -0.80
N LEU A 56 6.65 3.50 -1.30
CA LEU A 56 7.71 3.46 -2.32
C LEU A 56 9.04 3.08 -1.65
N LEU A 57 9.69 2.04 -2.18
CA LEU A 57 10.94 1.52 -1.63
C LEU A 57 12.10 2.45 -1.97
N ASN A 58 12.92 2.78 -0.96
CA ASN A 58 14.08 3.67 -1.08
C ASN A 58 13.76 5.04 -1.69
N PHE A 59 12.53 5.52 -1.53
CA PHE A 59 12.11 6.84 -1.98
C PHE A 59 12.34 7.87 -0.88
N ASP A 60 12.90 9.01 -1.26
CA ASP A 60 13.05 10.19 -0.40
C ASP A 60 12.42 11.40 -1.10
N GLY A 61 11.51 12.08 -0.41
CA GLY A 61 10.73 13.18 -0.96
C GLY A 61 9.27 13.20 -0.50
N ASP A 62 8.53 14.18 -1.04
CA ASP A 62 7.11 14.37 -0.74
C ASP A 62 6.22 13.91 -1.92
N LEU A 63 5.14 13.22 -1.57
CA LEU A 63 4.12 12.70 -2.49
C LEU A 63 2.77 13.41 -2.33
N TYR A 64 2.63 14.35 -1.38
CA TYR A 64 1.39 15.11 -1.22
C TYR A 64 1.06 15.94 -2.45
N GLY A 65 -0.19 15.83 -2.91
CA GLY A 65 -0.69 16.55 -4.09
C GLY A 65 -0.20 15.99 -5.42
N LYS A 66 0.61 14.93 -5.43
CA LYS A 66 1.06 14.27 -6.67
C LYS A 66 0.10 13.19 -7.11
N GLU A 67 0.01 13.02 -8.43
CA GLU A 67 -0.66 11.87 -9.02
C GLU A 67 0.26 10.65 -8.99
N LEU A 68 -0.27 9.52 -8.53
CA LEU A 68 0.43 8.24 -8.48
C LEU A 68 -0.31 7.23 -9.33
N GLU A 69 0.38 6.65 -10.31
CA GLU A 69 -0.12 5.47 -11.03
C GLU A 69 0.47 4.21 -10.39
N LEU A 70 -0.38 3.23 -10.05
CA LEU A 70 0.04 1.94 -9.54
C LEU A 70 -0.21 0.84 -10.58
N THR A 71 0.84 0.14 -10.99
CA THR A 71 0.74 -1.11 -11.74
C THR A 71 0.96 -2.30 -10.80
N PHE A 72 -0.06 -3.13 -10.63
CA PHE A 72 0.01 -4.31 -9.77
C PHE A 72 0.87 -5.42 -10.40
N VAL A 73 1.79 -5.98 -9.61
CA VAL A 73 2.64 -7.09 -10.02
C VAL A 73 2.11 -8.41 -9.46
N GLU A 74 2.01 -8.52 -8.14
CA GLU A 74 1.57 -9.74 -7.47
C GLU A 74 0.92 -9.44 -6.11
N LYS A 75 -0.06 -10.25 -5.71
CA LYS A 75 -0.60 -10.24 -4.35
C LYS A 75 0.33 -11.05 -3.44
N LEU A 76 0.87 -10.41 -2.41
CA LEU A 76 1.77 -11.04 -1.45
C LEU A 76 0.99 -11.78 -0.35
N ARG A 77 -0.07 -11.15 0.17
CA ARG A 77 -0.92 -11.74 1.21
C ARG A 77 -2.26 -11.02 1.37
N ASP A 78 -3.17 -11.66 2.08
CA ASP A 78 -4.37 -11.00 2.63
C ASP A 78 -4.03 -10.03 3.77
N GLU A 79 -4.97 -9.15 4.07
CA GLU A 79 -4.94 -8.31 5.26
C GLU A 79 -4.99 -9.17 6.53
N ARG A 80 -4.32 -8.71 7.59
CA ARG A 80 -4.33 -9.39 8.89
C ARG A 80 -4.26 -8.38 10.01
N LYS A 81 -4.90 -8.71 11.14
CA LYS A 81 -4.73 -7.98 12.39
C LYS A 81 -3.43 -8.41 13.07
N PHE A 82 -2.86 -7.50 13.85
CA PHE A 82 -1.68 -7.74 14.67
C PHE A 82 -2.00 -7.32 16.10
N ASP A 83 -1.46 -8.06 17.05
CA ASP A 83 -1.71 -7.83 18.47
C ASP A 83 -0.71 -6.84 19.07
N SER A 84 0.36 -6.51 18.32
CA SER A 84 1.34 -5.49 18.69
C SER A 84 1.89 -4.72 17.50
N LEU A 85 2.43 -3.53 17.80
CA LEU A 85 3.12 -2.69 16.82
C LEU A 85 4.40 -3.36 16.29
N ASP A 86 5.09 -4.16 17.11
CA ASP A 86 6.33 -4.83 16.72
C ASP A 86 6.05 -5.98 15.75
N GLU A 87 4.96 -6.73 15.94
CA GLU A 87 4.49 -7.72 14.98
C GLU A 87 4.15 -7.10 13.63
N LEU A 88 3.42 -5.96 13.64
CA LEU A 88 3.09 -5.22 12.43
C LEU A 88 4.37 -4.78 11.69
N ARG A 89 5.32 -4.17 12.39
CA ARG A 89 6.61 -3.74 11.81
C ARG A 89 7.38 -4.90 11.23
N ALA A 90 7.45 -6.02 11.95
CA ALA A 90 8.14 -7.22 11.48
C ALA A 90 7.47 -7.80 10.22
N GLN A 91 6.14 -7.76 10.13
CA GLN A 91 5.44 -8.19 8.91
C GLN A 91 5.68 -7.23 7.75
N ILE A 92 5.62 -5.92 7.96
CA ILE A 92 5.93 -4.95 6.88
C ILE A 92 7.34 -5.19 6.32
N GLY A 93 8.32 -5.46 7.19
CA GLY A 93 9.67 -5.83 6.75
C GLY A 93 9.72 -7.09 5.89
N ARG A 94 8.94 -8.13 6.24
CA ARG A 94 8.81 -9.35 5.43
C ARG A 94 8.14 -9.05 4.08
N ASP A 95 7.08 -8.26 4.07
CA ASP A 95 6.35 -7.90 2.86
C ASP A 95 7.26 -7.13 1.88
N ILE A 96 8.09 -6.21 2.39
CA ILE A 96 9.08 -5.47 1.57
C ILE A 96 10.15 -6.42 1.01
N ALA A 97 10.68 -7.31 1.85
CA ALA A 97 11.69 -8.27 1.41
C ALA A 97 11.14 -9.22 0.32
N GLU A 98 9.91 -9.71 0.51
CA GLU A 98 9.22 -10.55 -0.47
C GLU A 98 8.94 -9.80 -1.77
N ALA A 99 8.40 -8.57 -1.68
CA ALA A 99 8.17 -7.72 -2.86
C ALA A 99 9.45 -7.53 -3.67
N GLY A 100 10.59 -7.35 -3.01
CA GLY A 100 11.91 -7.24 -3.65
C GLY A 100 12.27 -8.42 -4.58
N THR A 101 11.68 -9.60 -4.36
CA THR A 101 11.88 -10.80 -5.21
C THR A 101 10.95 -10.86 -6.43
N LYS A 102 9.99 -9.95 -6.53
CA LYS A 102 8.94 -9.95 -7.58
C LYS A 102 9.23 -8.98 -8.74
N PHE A 103 10.29 -8.18 -8.65
CA PHE A 103 10.63 -7.11 -9.60
C PHE A 103 11.88 -7.41 -10.42
#